data_AF-A0A445CAG5-F1
#
_entry.id   AF-A0A445CAG5-F1
#
_cell.length_a   1.000
_cell.length_b   1.000
_cell.length_c   1.000
_cell.angle_alpha   90.00
_cell.angle_beta   90.00
_cell.angle_gamma   90.00
#
_symmetry.space_group_name_H-M   'P 1'
#
loop_
_entity.id
_entity.type
_entity.pdbx_description
1 polymer ?
#
loop_
_entity_poly.entity_id
_entity_poly.type
_entity_poly.pdbx_seq_one_letter_code
_entity_poly.pdbx_strand_id
1 'polypeptide(L)'
;MKFNTKQDFRDAVREFTIQEGRRIKFVKNDNVRCRAVCQVEECSWVVYASRDHEDSCWQIKTFYDDHTCPRENSNRAANRAWLASKLVKKVRKYPNFKQCEAATYFKSKCDLILHRNSIARALADARNVVYGDEKTHYALLRDYAETLLKINPGSTVRIGVTLMPDGQVMFDKILDGAFLKTQIGGQILSAAAQDANHHIYVVAWAIVNIKNKEN
;
A
#
# COMPACT_ATOMS: atom_id res chain seq x y z
N MET A 1 -16.89 -5.21 22.60
CA MET A 1 -15.83 -5.08 21.58
C MET A 1 -14.70 -4.20 22.11
N LYS A 2 -13.43 -4.55 21.87
CA LYS A 2 -12.23 -3.81 22.29
C LYS A 2 -11.36 -3.49 21.06
N PHE A 3 -10.67 -2.36 21.10
CA PHE A 3 -9.74 -1.89 20.08
C PHE A 3 -8.41 -1.52 20.73
N ASN A 4 -7.29 -1.74 20.05
CA ASN A 4 -5.97 -1.42 20.59
C ASN A 4 -5.77 0.10 20.63
N THR A 5 -6.17 0.80 19.56
CA THR A 5 -5.99 2.25 19.46
C THR A 5 -7.32 2.98 19.20
N LYS A 6 -7.32 4.29 19.52
CA LYS A 6 -8.41 5.21 19.12
C LYS A 6 -8.63 5.20 17.62
N GLN A 7 -7.55 5.04 16.85
CA GLN A 7 -7.59 5.08 15.40
C GLN A 7 -8.31 3.83 14.86
N ASP A 8 -8.02 2.64 15.41
CA ASP A 8 -8.72 1.41 15.04
C ASP A 8 -10.22 1.50 15.29
N PHE A 9 -10.62 2.07 16.44
CA PHE A 9 -12.04 2.33 16.73
C PHE A 9 -12.66 3.26 15.68
N ARG A 10 -12.01 4.39 15.37
CA ARG A 10 -12.51 5.36 14.39
C ARG A 10 -12.59 4.77 12.99
N ASP A 11 -11.64 3.91 12.62
CA ASP A 11 -11.62 3.27 11.32
C ASP A 11 -12.68 2.17 11.21
N ALA A 12 -12.93 1.43 12.28
CA ALA A 12 -14.05 0.48 12.34
C ALA A 12 -15.41 1.18 12.25
N VAL A 13 -15.61 2.27 12.99
CA VAL A 13 -16.84 3.08 12.89
C VAL A 13 -16.99 3.69 11.49
N ARG A 14 -15.90 4.16 10.88
CA ARG A 14 -15.91 4.63 9.49
C ARG A 14 -16.33 3.52 8.53
N GLU A 15 -15.75 2.34 8.65
CA GLU A 15 -16.09 1.21 7.78
C GLU A 15 -17.56 0.83 7.90
N PHE A 16 -18.05 0.69 9.13
CA PHE A 16 -19.43 0.32 9.44
C PHE A 16 -20.42 1.32 8.83
N THR A 17 -20.19 2.61 9.04
CA THR A 17 -21.10 3.67 8.57
C THR A 17 -21.12 3.81 7.05
N ILE A 18 -20.00 3.50 6.38
CA ILE A 18 -19.95 3.42 4.92
C ILE A 18 -20.73 2.21 4.39
N GLN A 19 -20.61 1.05 5.04
CA GLN A 19 -21.32 -0.17 4.64
C GLN A 19 -22.83 -0.02 4.82
N GLU A 20 -23.25 0.54 5.94
CA GLU A 20 -24.66 0.83 6.24
C GLU A 20 -25.23 2.02 5.44
N GLY A 21 -24.37 2.80 4.77
CA GLY A 21 -24.78 3.98 4.01
C GLY A 21 -25.39 5.07 4.90
N ARG A 22 -24.82 5.26 6.10
CA ARG A 22 -25.31 6.20 7.11
C ARG A 22 -24.30 7.32 7.32
N ARG A 23 -24.79 8.55 7.42
CA ARG A 23 -23.95 9.70 7.76
C ARG A 23 -23.84 9.84 9.27
N ILE A 24 -22.61 9.92 9.76
CA ILE A 24 -22.32 10.11 11.18
C ILE A 24 -21.42 11.32 11.39
N LYS A 25 -21.42 11.82 12.62
CA LYS A 25 -20.49 12.83 13.10
C LYS A 25 -19.89 12.40 14.45
N PHE A 26 -18.61 12.67 14.63
CA PHE A 26 -17.96 12.51 15.93
C PHE A 26 -18.24 13.75 16.77
N VAL A 27 -19.01 13.60 17.85
CA VAL A 27 -19.40 14.70 18.76
C VAL A 27 -18.38 14.89 19.87
N LYS A 28 -17.78 13.78 20.32
CA LYS A 28 -16.67 13.79 21.28
C LYS A 28 -15.53 13.00 20.68
N ASN A 29 -14.32 13.55 20.70
CA ASN A 29 -13.13 12.88 20.18
C ASN A 29 -11.89 13.42 20.88
N ASP A 30 -11.72 13.06 22.14
CA ASP A 30 -10.54 13.41 22.93
C ASP A 30 -9.60 12.19 23.05
N ASN A 31 -8.63 12.24 23.94
CA ASN A 31 -7.65 11.16 24.12
C ASN A 31 -8.12 10.05 25.08
N VAL A 32 -9.30 10.21 25.69
CA VAL A 32 -9.86 9.28 26.69
C VAL A 32 -11.18 8.67 26.21
N ARG A 33 -11.95 9.40 25.41
CA ARG A 33 -13.28 9.01 24.94
C ARG A 33 -13.57 9.49 23.53
N CYS A 34 -14.40 8.72 22.84
CA CYS A 34 -14.85 9.00 21.49
C CYS A 34 -16.33 8.63 21.36
N ARG A 35 -17.14 9.55 20.85
CA ARG A 35 -18.58 9.37 20.63
C ARG A 35 -18.92 9.75 19.19
N ALA A 36 -19.51 8.82 18.45
CA ALA A 36 -20.11 9.09 17.16
C ALA A 36 -21.63 8.93 17.25
N VAL A 37 -22.34 9.82 16.57
CA VAL A 37 -23.81 9.82 16.47
C VAL A 37 -24.21 9.94 15.01
N CYS A 38 -25.43 9.51 14.67
CA CYS A 38 -25.99 9.78 13.36
C CYS A 38 -26.11 11.30 13.14
N GLN A 39 -25.91 11.73 11.91
CA GLN A 39 -26.01 13.15 11.56
C GLN A 39 -27.46 13.62 11.44
N VAL A 40 -28.41 12.71 11.17
CA VAL A 40 -29.84 12.99 11.09
C VAL A 40 -30.39 13.25 12.50
N GLU A 41 -31.15 14.32 12.65
CA GLU A 41 -31.82 14.65 13.91
C GLU A 41 -32.82 13.56 14.28
N GLU A 42 -33.03 13.34 15.58
CA GLU A 42 -33.92 12.29 16.12
C GLU A 42 -33.51 10.84 15.81
N CYS A 43 -32.36 10.62 15.17
CA CYS A 43 -31.83 9.27 15.00
C CYS A 43 -31.15 8.78 16.29
N SER A 44 -31.62 7.64 16.81
CA SER A 44 -31.14 7.03 18.05
C SER A 44 -29.73 6.43 17.96
N TRP A 45 -29.20 6.27 16.75
CA TRP A 45 -27.91 5.60 16.57
C TRP A 45 -26.77 6.36 17.23
N VAL A 46 -26.01 5.64 18.06
CA VAL A 46 -24.84 6.16 18.75
C VAL A 46 -23.88 5.03 19.10
N VAL A 47 -22.60 5.33 18.95
CA VAL A 47 -21.51 4.52 19.49
C VAL A 47 -20.63 5.38 20.38
N TYR A 48 -20.32 4.84 21.56
CA TYR A 48 -19.45 5.46 22.54
C TYR A 48 -18.39 4.48 22.98
N ALA A 49 -17.14 4.89 22.86
CA ALA A 49 -15.98 4.17 23.36
C ALA A 49 -15.15 5.06 24.28
N SER A 50 -14.56 4.45 25.30
CA SER A 50 -13.59 5.08 26.18
C SER A 50 -12.41 4.16 26.41
N ARG A 51 -11.31 4.71 26.91
CA ARG A 51 -10.24 3.88 27.48
C ARG A 51 -10.79 3.03 28.62
N ASP A 52 -10.24 1.83 28.76
CA ASP A 52 -10.50 0.98 29.91
C ASP A 52 -9.78 1.52 31.16
N HIS A 53 -10.04 0.89 32.31
CA HIS A 53 -9.46 1.32 33.59
C HIS A 53 -7.93 1.14 33.63
N GLU A 54 -7.40 0.17 32.89
CA GLU A 54 -5.98 -0.16 32.84
C GLU A 54 -5.23 0.67 31.77
N ASP A 55 -5.94 1.56 31.08
CA ASP A 55 -5.46 2.30 29.91
C ASP A 55 -4.87 1.38 28.81
N SER A 56 -5.25 0.12 28.76
CA SER A 56 -4.67 -0.86 27.84
C SER A 56 -5.35 -0.82 26.47
N CYS A 57 -6.64 -0.48 26.42
CA CYS A 57 -7.45 -0.57 25.21
C CYS A 57 -8.61 0.43 25.18
N TRP A 58 -9.21 0.57 23.99
CA TRP A 58 -10.43 1.32 23.74
C TRP A 58 -11.63 0.36 23.71
N GLN A 59 -12.54 0.48 24.67
CA GLN A 59 -13.71 -0.39 24.78
C GLN A 59 -14.98 0.36 24.41
N ILE A 60 -15.83 -0.27 23.59
CA ILE A 60 -17.20 0.22 23.36
C ILE A 60 -18.00 0.03 24.66
N LYS A 61 -18.53 1.12 25.20
CA LYS A 61 -19.37 1.15 26.40
C LYS A 61 -20.85 1.30 26.08
N THR A 62 -21.17 1.99 24.98
CA THR A 62 -22.55 2.15 24.51
C THR A 62 -22.59 1.95 23.01
N PHE A 63 -23.54 1.15 22.55
CA PHE A 63 -23.82 0.94 21.15
C PHE A 63 -25.32 0.75 20.98
N TYR A 64 -25.97 1.73 20.36
CA TYR A 64 -27.35 1.64 19.91
C TYR A 64 -27.31 1.65 18.39
N ASP A 65 -27.68 0.52 17.79
CA ASP A 65 -27.52 0.29 16.35
C ASP A 65 -28.78 0.58 15.53
N ASP A 66 -29.85 1.03 16.18
CA ASP A 66 -31.10 1.34 15.51
C ASP A 66 -31.02 2.70 14.80
N HIS A 67 -31.17 2.64 13.48
CA HIS A 67 -31.26 3.80 12.61
C HIS A 67 -32.70 4.03 12.15
N THR A 68 -33.27 5.17 12.50
CA THR A 68 -34.55 5.68 11.96
C THR A 68 -34.38 6.46 10.63
N CYS A 69 -33.16 6.90 10.33
CA CYS A 69 -32.85 7.63 9.11
C CYS A 69 -32.90 6.72 7.86
N PRO A 70 -33.06 7.27 6.64
CA PRO A 70 -32.91 6.52 5.39
C PRO A 70 -31.44 6.28 5.01
N ARG A 71 -31.19 5.33 4.12
CA ARG A 71 -29.85 5.04 3.60
C ARG A 71 -29.49 6.09 2.55
N GLU A 72 -28.23 6.51 2.52
CA GLU A 72 -27.70 7.43 1.53
C GLU A 72 -26.64 6.76 0.65
N ASN A 73 -26.61 7.16 -0.62
CA ASN A 73 -25.64 6.70 -1.60
C ASN A 73 -24.37 7.58 -1.63
N SER A 74 -24.29 8.59 -0.77
CA SER A 74 -23.14 9.48 -0.64
C SER A 74 -22.69 9.50 0.82
N ASN A 75 -21.38 9.39 1.05
CA ASN A 75 -20.85 9.39 2.41
C ASN A 75 -19.48 10.09 2.46
N ARG A 76 -19.38 11.19 3.21
CA ARG A 76 -18.13 11.94 3.38
C ARG A 76 -17.04 11.12 4.10
N ALA A 77 -17.44 10.10 4.85
CA ALA A 77 -16.52 9.18 5.49
C ALA A 77 -15.73 8.34 4.47
N ALA A 78 -16.29 8.09 3.27
CA ALA A 78 -15.63 7.45 2.14
C ALA A 78 -14.70 8.43 1.38
N ASN A 79 -13.71 8.94 2.11
CA ASN A 79 -12.75 9.90 1.56
C ASN A 79 -11.70 9.23 0.64
N ARG A 80 -10.88 10.06 -0.03
CA ARG A 80 -9.84 9.61 -0.98
C ARG A 80 -8.90 8.55 -0.38
N ALA A 81 -8.44 8.74 0.86
CA ALA A 81 -7.54 7.81 1.52
C ALA A 81 -8.21 6.45 1.77
N TRP A 82 -9.46 6.46 2.23
CA TRP A 82 -10.25 5.24 2.40
C TRP A 82 -10.46 4.53 1.06
N LEU A 83 -10.86 5.25 0.01
CA LEU A 83 -11.03 4.69 -1.33
C LEU A 83 -9.73 4.05 -1.84
N ALA A 84 -8.61 4.76 -1.74
CA ALA A 84 -7.30 4.26 -2.16
C ALA A 84 -6.93 2.97 -1.41
N SER A 85 -7.13 2.93 -0.08
CA SER A 85 -6.83 1.74 0.73
C SER A 85 -7.60 0.48 0.27
N LYS A 86 -8.86 0.64 -0.18
CA LYS A 86 -9.65 -0.48 -0.72
C LYS A 86 -9.20 -0.89 -2.12
N LEU A 87 -8.67 0.06 -2.89
CA LEU A 87 -8.22 -0.15 -4.25
C LEU A 87 -6.80 -0.75 -4.32
N VAL A 88 -5.92 -0.54 -3.34
CA VAL A 88 -4.55 -1.10 -3.34
C VAL A 88 -4.55 -2.59 -3.62
N LYS A 89 -5.37 -3.38 -2.90
CA LYS A 89 -5.47 -4.83 -3.11
C LYS A 89 -5.99 -5.19 -4.50
N LYS A 90 -6.89 -4.39 -5.07
CA LYS A 90 -7.44 -4.61 -6.42
C LYS A 90 -6.41 -4.30 -7.50
N VAL A 91 -5.68 -3.19 -7.36
CA VAL A 91 -4.62 -2.79 -8.28
C VAL A 91 -3.48 -3.82 -8.29
N ARG A 92 -3.08 -4.34 -7.11
CA ARG A 92 -2.08 -5.43 -7.04
C ARG A 92 -2.49 -6.67 -7.83
N LYS A 93 -3.76 -7.07 -7.74
CA LYS A 93 -4.28 -8.26 -8.44
C LYS A 93 -4.57 -8.00 -9.93
N TYR A 94 -5.01 -6.78 -10.26
CA TYR A 94 -5.43 -6.37 -11.59
C TYR A 94 -4.73 -5.03 -11.93
N PRO A 95 -3.52 -5.06 -12.50
CA PRO A 95 -2.75 -3.83 -12.79
C PRO A 95 -3.51 -2.80 -13.65
N ASN A 96 -4.32 -3.30 -14.59
CA ASN A 96 -5.12 -2.49 -15.50
C ASN A 96 -6.51 -2.10 -14.96
N PHE A 97 -6.73 -2.19 -13.64
CA PHE A 97 -8.02 -1.86 -13.02
C PHE A 97 -8.47 -0.44 -13.35
N LYS A 98 -9.63 -0.32 -14.00
CA LYS A 98 -10.15 0.92 -14.59
C LYS A 98 -11.03 1.70 -13.62
N GLN A 99 -11.19 2.99 -13.91
CA GLN A 99 -12.08 3.89 -13.16
C GLN A 99 -13.53 3.39 -13.13
N CYS A 100 -14.05 2.89 -14.26
CA CYS A 100 -15.41 2.37 -14.34
C CYS A 100 -15.59 1.12 -13.45
N GLU A 101 -14.60 0.22 -13.43
CA GLU A 101 -14.63 -0.98 -12.58
C GLU A 101 -14.56 -0.62 -11.10
N ALA A 102 -13.76 0.40 -10.74
CA ALA A 102 -13.72 0.93 -9.39
C ALA A 102 -15.07 1.55 -8.97
N ALA A 103 -15.73 2.29 -9.87
CA ALA A 103 -17.07 2.83 -9.61
C ALA A 103 -18.09 1.72 -9.35
N THR A 104 -18.13 0.71 -10.23
CA THR A 104 -19.01 -0.46 -10.07
C THR A 104 -18.70 -1.23 -8.78
N TYR A 105 -17.43 -1.35 -8.40
CA TYR A 105 -17.02 -2.00 -7.16
C TYR A 105 -17.55 -1.28 -5.91
N PHE A 106 -17.45 0.05 -5.83
CA PHE A 106 -17.97 0.79 -4.69
C PHE A 106 -19.50 0.86 -4.68
N LYS A 107 -20.13 0.89 -5.87
CA LYS A 107 -21.58 0.81 -6.01
C LYS A 107 -22.13 -0.55 -5.57
N SER A 108 -21.51 -1.65 -5.98
CA SER A 108 -21.99 -2.98 -5.59
C SER A 108 -21.72 -3.32 -4.13
N LYS A 109 -20.62 -2.83 -3.57
CA LYS A 109 -20.20 -3.20 -2.20
C LYS A 109 -20.83 -2.35 -1.10
N CYS A 110 -20.98 -1.05 -1.33
CA CYS A 110 -21.42 -0.10 -0.31
C CYS A 110 -22.55 0.82 -0.81
N ASP A 111 -23.10 0.58 -2.00
CA ASP A 111 -24.08 1.46 -2.66
C ASP A 111 -23.62 2.92 -2.82
N LEU A 112 -22.30 3.14 -2.90
CA LEU A 112 -21.73 4.48 -3.02
C LEU A 112 -21.72 4.98 -4.47
N ILE A 113 -22.25 6.17 -4.69
CA ILE A 113 -22.07 6.95 -5.91
C ILE A 113 -20.94 7.95 -5.67
N LEU A 114 -19.84 7.76 -6.38
CA LEU A 114 -18.62 8.57 -6.23
C LEU A 114 -18.39 9.41 -7.47
N HIS A 115 -17.91 10.64 -7.27
CA HIS A 115 -17.52 11.50 -8.37
C HIS A 115 -16.31 10.92 -9.13
N ARG A 116 -16.31 11.02 -10.46
CA ARG A 116 -15.26 10.45 -11.33
C ARG A 116 -13.86 10.89 -10.92
N ASN A 117 -13.68 12.18 -10.60
CA ASN A 117 -12.37 12.71 -10.17
C ASN A 117 -11.90 12.11 -8.84
N SER A 118 -12.81 11.81 -7.92
CA SER A 118 -12.46 11.18 -6.64
C SER A 118 -11.95 9.76 -6.84
N ILE A 119 -12.60 8.99 -7.73
CA ILE A 119 -12.17 7.64 -8.10
C ILE A 119 -10.82 7.69 -8.83
N ALA A 120 -10.67 8.59 -9.80
CA ALA A 120 -9.43 8.75 -10.56
C ALA A 120 -8.24 9.06 -9.64
N ARG A 121 -8.41 9.99 -8.70
CA ARG A 121 -7.37 10.36 -7.72
C ARG A 121 -7.07 9.22 -6.74
N ALA A 122 -8.09 8.51 -6.26
CA ALA A 122 -7.89 7.36 -5.37
C ALA A 122 -7.20 6.19 -6.07
N LEU A 123 -7.49 5.95 -7.36
CA LEU A 123 -6.77 4.97 -8.18
C LEU A 123 -5.32 5.37 -8.41
N ALA A 124 -5.04 6.65 -8.67
CA ALA A 124 -3.68 7.15 -8.78
C ALA A 124 -2.89 6.92 -7.48
N ASP A 125 -3.48 7.22 -6.31
CA ASP A 125 -2.85 6.94 -5.02
C ASP A 125 -2.60 5.46 -4.81
N ALA A 126 -3.59 4.62 -5.10
CA ALA A 126 -3.45 3.18 -4.97
C ALA A 126 -2.33 2.65 -5.88
N ARG A 127 -2.21 3.16 -7.11
CA ARG A 127 -1.10 2.81 -8.01
C ARG A 127 0.24 3.32 -7.49
N ASN A 128 0.31 4.52 -6.93
CA ASN A 128 1.54 5.01 -6.32
C ASN A 128 1.97 4.17 -5.11
N VAL A 129 1.03 3.66 -4.31
CA VAL A 129 1.34 2.74 -3.20
C VAL A 129 1.81 1.36 -3.70
N VAL A 130 1.43 0.95 -4.91
CA VAL A 130 1.81 -0.36 -5.47
C VAL A 130 3.08 -0.28 -6.31
N TYR A 131 3.22 0.76 -7.12
CA TYR A 131 4.28 0.93 -8.14
C TYR A 131 5.13 2.19 -7.92
N GLY A 132 4.74 3.11 -7.04
CA GLY A 132 5.48 4.36 -6.81
C GLY A 132 6.85 4.10 -6.19
N ASP A 133 6.96 3.07 -5.35
CA ASP A 133 8.23 2.68 -4.74
C ASP A 133 9.18 2.00 -5.73
N GLU A 134 8.67 1.41 -6.81
CA GLU A 134 9.48 0.72 -7.80
C GLU A 134 10.48 1.67 -8.50
N LYS A 135 10.05 2.90 -8.84
CA LYS A 135 10.97 3.92 -9.39
C LYS A 135 12.06 4.31 -8.39
N THR A 136 11.71 4.43 -7.12
CA THR A 136 12.65 4.74 -6.04
C THR A 136 13.63 3.57 -5.82
N HIS A 137 13.14 2.33 -5.84
CA HIS A 137 13.96 1.13 -5.73
C HIS A 137 14.92 0.96 -6.93
N TYR A 138 14.53 1.36 -8.14
CA TYR A 138 15.46 1.38 -9.28
C TYR A 138 16.59 2.39 -9.14
N ALA A 139 16.30 3.57 -8.60
CA ALA A 139 17.34 4.56 -8.32
C ALA A 139 18.39 3.97 -7.37
N LEU A 140 17.95 3.27 -6.32
CA LEU A 140 18.86 2.59 -5.38
C LEU A 140 19.75 1.53 -6.04
N LEU A 141 19.25 0.78 -7.03
CA LEU A 141 20.05 -0.20 -7.77
C LEU A 141 21.17 0.46 -8.58
N ARG A 142 20.92 1.65 -9.15
CA ARG A 142 21.93 2.45 -9.85
C ARG A 142 22.97 3.00 -8.88
N ASP A 143 22.51 3.58 -7.77
CA ASP A 143 23.39 4.12 -6.71
C ASP A 143 24.27 3.01 -6.09
N TYR A 144 23.70 1.81 -5.89
CA TYR A 144 24.43 0.63 -5.45
C TYR A 144 25.50 0.22 -6.46
N ALA A 145 25.15 0.14 -7.76
CA ALA A 145 26.09 -0.21 -8.81
C ALA A 145 27.28 0.77 -8.88
N GLU A 146 27.01 2.07 -8.80
CA GLU A 146 28.05 3.10 -8.78
C GLU A 146 28.93 3.02 -7.52
N THR A 147 28.31 2.81 -6.36
CA THR A 147 29.04 2.65 -5.10
C THR A 147 29.96 1.43 -5.14
N LEU A 148 29.50 0.32 -5.70
CA LEU A 148 30.27 -0.91 -5.82
C LEU A 148 31.47 -0.75 -6.76
N LEU A 149 31.29 -0.09 -7.91
CA LEU A 149 32.37 0.24 -8.83
C LEU A 149 33.41 1.19 -8.21
N LYS A 150 32.96 2.12 -7.36
CA LYS A 150 33.85 3.07 -6.66
C LYS A 150 34.67 2.40 -5.55
N ILE A 151 34.05 1.56 -4.73
CA ILE A 151 34.71 0.92 -3.58
C ILE A 151 35.61 -0.24 -4.03
N ASN A 152 35.23 -0.96 -5.10
CA ASN A 152 35.99 -2.10 -5.61
C ASN A 152 36.32 -1.94 -7.11
N PRO A 153 37.38 -1.17 -7.42
CA PRO A 153 37.83 -0.95 -8.79
C PRO A 153 38.11 -2.28 -9.52
N GLY A 154 37.35 -2.53 -10.59
CA GLY A 154 37.41 -3.74 -11.41
C GLY A 154 36.20 -4.69 -11.26
N SER A 155 35.29 -4.39 -10.34
CA SER A 155 33.98 -5.05 -10.31
C SER A 155 33.20 -4.76 -11.60
N THR A 156 32.24 -5.61 -11.96
CA THR A 156 31.40 -5.41 -13.15
C THR A 156 29.93 -5.54 -12.77
N VAL A 157 29.15 -4.48 -13.01
CA VAL A 157 27.70 -4.48 -12.79
C VAL A 157 26.99 -4.16 -14.09
N ARG A 158 26.01 -4.99 -14.48
CA ARG A 158 25.15 -4.74 -15.65
C ARG A 158 23.69 -4.82 -15.23
N ILE A 159 22.94 -3.75 -15.49
CA ILE A 159 21.51 -3.65 -15.21
C ILE A 159 20.75 -3.72 -16.55
N GLY A 160 19.96 -4.78 -16.72
CA GLY A 160 19.03 -4.95 -17.83
C GLY A 160 17.67 -4.35 -17.50
N VAL A 161 17.05 -3.72 -18.49
CA VAL A 161 15.73 -3.10 -18.39
C VAL A 161 14.88 -3.46 -19.60
N THR A 162 13.56 -3.50 -19.41
CA THR A 162 12.58 -3.74 -20.48
C THR A 162 11.70 -2.49 -20.65
N LEU A 163 11.49 -2.10 -21.91
CA LEU A 163 10.58 -1.01 -22.28
C LEU A 163 9.15 -1.54 -22.32
N MET A 164 8.29 -0.93 -21.51
CA MET A 164 6.86 -1.21 -21.50
C MET A 164 6.16 -0.45 -22.64
N PRO A 165 5.00 -0.94 -23.13
CA PRO A 165 4.24 -0.29 -24.20
C PRO A 165 3.80 1.15 -23.91
N ASP A 166 3.75 1.54 -22.65
CA ASP A 166 3.41 2.90 -22.19
C ASP A 166 4.64 3.83 -22.08
N GLY A 167 5.82 3.36 -22.53
CA GLY A 167 7.09 4.10 -22.48
C GLY A 167 7.80 4.03 -21.13
N GLN A 168 7.27 3.30 -20.14
CA GLN A 168 7.96 3.12 -18.86
C GLN A 168 9.09 2.08 -18.97
N VAL A 169 10.16 2.29 -18.20
CA VAL A 169 11.32 1.39 -18.14
C VAL A 169 11.22 0.56 -16.86
N MET A 170 11.14 -0.75 -16.99
CA MET A 170 11.06 -1.71 -15.89
C MET A 170 12.37 -2.50 -15.76
N PHE A 171 12.70 -3.00 -14.57
CA PHE A 171 13.79 -3.97 -14.41
C PHE A 171 13.56 -5.15 -15.33
N ASP A 172 14.65 -5.79 -15.67
CA ASP A 172 14.61 -7.19 -16.10
C ASP A 172 15.52 -8.01 -15.17
N LYS A 173 16.80 -7.62 -15.09
CA LYS A 173 17.82 -8.38 -14.39
C LYS A 173 19.02 -7.53 -14.01
N ILE A 174 19.75 -7.94 -12.98
CA ILE A 174 21.07 -7.40 -12.64
C ILE A 174 22.09 -8.53 -12.60
N LEU A 175 23.26 -8.28 -13.15
CA LEU A 175 24.44 -9.12 -13.00
C LEU A 175 25.49 -8.33 -12.24
N ASP A 176 25.91 -8.82 -11.08
CA ASP A 176 26.90 -8.21 -10.19
C ASP A 176 28.10 -9.16 -10.04
N GLY A 177 29.31 -8.61 -10.13
CA GLY A 177 30.56 -9.33 -10.02
C GLY A 177 31.55 -8.62 -9.11
N ALA A 178 31.88 -9.22 -7.95
CA ALA A 178 32.77 -8.62 -6.95
C ALA A 178 34.00 -9.50 -6.65
N PHE A 179 35.17 -8.88 -6.48
CA PHE A 179 36.38 -9.62 -6.10
C PHE A 179 36.34 -10.08 -4.64
N LEU A 180 36.79 -11.31 -4.41
CA LEU A 180 36.91 -11.91 -3.09
C LEU A 180 38.34 -11.71 -2.55
N LYS A 181 38.44 -11.24 -1.31
CA LYS A 181 39.71 -11.17 -0.56
C LYS A 181 39.94 -12.46 0.24
N THR A 182 40.09 -13.58 -0.47
CA THR A 182 40.47 -14.88 0.13
C THR A 182 41.94 -15.19 -0.17
N GLN A 183 42.52 -16.17 0.53
CA GLN A 183 43.92 -16.60 0.30
C GLN A 183 44.18 -17.09 -1.14
N ILE A 184 43.14 -17.47 -1.87
CA ILE A 184 43.21 -18.04 -3.23
C ILE A 184 42.76 -17.02 -4.30
N GLY A 185 42.30 -15.82 -3.89
CA GLY A 185 41.63 -14.87 -4.77
C GLY A 185 40.29 -15.38 -5.32
N GLY A 186 39.75 -14.70 -6.33
CA GLY A 186 38.51 -15.08 -7.02
C GLY A 186 37.54 -13.93 -7.20
N GLN A 187 36.51 -14.16 -8.01
CA GLN A 187 35.39 -13.23 -8.20
C GLN A 187 34.08 -13.97 -7.95
N ILE A 188 33.20 -13.41 -7.12
CA ILE A 188 31.82 -13.88 -7.02
C ILE A 188 30.99 -13.17 -8.09
N LEU A 189 30.24 -13.94 -8.87
CA LEU A 189 29.23 -13.46 -9.80
C LEU A 189 27.86 -13.81 -9.23
N SER A 190 26.93 -12.88 -9.24
CA SER A 190 25.53 -13.10 -8.89
C SER A 190 24.62 -12.51 -9.97
N ALA A 191 23.59 -13.27 -10.32
CA ALA A 191 22.54 -12.85 -11.23
C ALA A 191 21.24 -12.83 -10.43
N ALA A 192 20.58 -11.67 -10.39
CA ALA A 192 19.26 -11.53 -9.80
C ALA A 192 18.26 -11.05 -10.85
N ALA A 193 17.02 -11.54 -10.75
CA ALA A 193 15.93 -11.21 -11.65
C ALA A 193 14.66 -10.92 -10.86
N GLN A 194 13.68 -10.32 -11.54
CA GLN A 194 12.38 -10.01 -10.98
C GLN A 194 11.29 -10.92 -11.56
N ASP A 195 10.37 -11.38 -10.70
CA ASP A 195 9.22 -12.17 -11.13
C ASP A 195 8.06 -11.28 -11.56
N ALA A 196 7.00 -11.91 -12.08
CA ALA A 196 5.77 -11.23 -12.45
C ALA A 196 5.06 -10.53 -11.26
N ASN A 197 5.46 -10.81 -10.01
CA ASN A 197 4.93 -10.19 -8.81
C ASN A 197 5.82 -9.04 -8.28
N HIS A 198 6.86 -8.64 -9.01
CA HIS A 198 7.82 -7.61 -8.62
C HIS A 198 8.72 -8.00 -7.42
N HIS A 199 8.91 -9.30 -7.16
CA HIS A 199 9.90 -9.77 -6.21
C HIS A 199 11.25 -9.97 -6.89
N ILE A 200 12.33 -9.53 -6.24
CA ILE A 200 13.72 -9.75 -6.70
C ILE A 200 14.27 -11.01 -6.00
N TYR A 201 14.90 -11.89 -6.77
CA TYR A 201 15.55 -13.11 -6.26
C TYR A 201 16.85 -13.38 -7.02
N VAL A 202 17.79 -14.04 -6.35
CA VAL A 202 19.03 -14.52 -6.96
C VAL A 202 18.68 -15.75 -7.81
N VAL A 203 18.91 -15.66 -9.12
CA VAL A 203 18.69 -16.71 -10.11
C VAL A 203 19.88 -17.67 -10.14
N ALA A 204 21.09 -17.11 -10.04
CA ALA A 204 22.33 -17.88 -10.06
C ALA A 204 23.45 -17.12 -9.34
N TRP A 205 24.41 -17.86 -8.81
CA TRP A 205 25.69 -17.30 -8.39
C TRP A 205 26.81 -18.30 -8.65
N ALA A 206 28.03 -17.79 -8.86
CA ALA A 206 29.21 -18.61 -9.07
C ALA A 206 30.44 -17.91 -8.50
N ILE A 207 31.37 -18.69 -7.97
CA ILE A 207 32.73 -18.21 -7.66
C ILE A 207 33.62 -18.67 -8.80
N VAL A 208 34.21 -17.71 -9.49
CA VAL A 208 35.14 -17.96 -10.61
C VAL A 208 36.55 -17.58 -10.20
N ASN A 209 37.52 -18.38 -10.63
CA ASN A 209 38.92 -17.98 -10.53
C ASN A 209 39.14 -16.76 -11.45
N ILE A 210 39.93 -15.79 -10.99
CA ILE A 210 40.38 -14.66 -11.82
C ILE A 210 41.17 -15.26 -12.99
N LYS A 211 40.62 -15.25 -14.21
CA LYS A 211 41.28 -15.86 -15.39
C LYS A 211 41.80 -14.82 -16.38
N ASN A 212 42.93 -15.17 -16.98
CA ASN A 212 43.95 -14.38 -17.69
C ASN A 212 43.49 -13.39 -18.77
N LYS A 213 44.31 -12.32 -18.92
CA LYS A 213 44.25 -11.26 -19.94
C LYS A 213 44.69 -11.72 -21.36
N GLU A 214 44.34 -12.92 -21.81
CA GLU A 214 44.65 -13.34 -23.19
C GLU A 214 43.36 -13.56 -23.97
N ASN A 215 43.06 -12.58 -24.83
CA ASN A 215 42.24 -12.72 -26.04
C ASN A 215 43.18 -12.54 -27.24
#